data_AF-A0A355URD7-F1
#
_entry.id   AF-A0A355URD7-F1
#
_cell.length_a   1.000
_cell.length_b   1.000
_cell.length_c   1.000
_cell.angle_alpha   90.00
_cell.angle_beta   90.00
_cell.angle_gamma   90.00
#
_symmetry.space_group_name_H-M   'P 1'
#
loop_
_entity.id
_entity.type
_entity.pdbx_description
1 polymer ?
#
loop_
_entity_poly.entity_id
_entity_poly.type
_entity_poly.pdbx_seq_one_letter_code
_entity_poly.pdbx_strand_id
1 'polypeptide(L)'
;MRIVIGSDHGGVQLKAELVKYLVSLGHEPIDIGTHGPEAVDYPDFAFMVAGAVATGEFPRGIMIDGAGIGSSMVANKLPGVRAALANDLYAARNSREHNDA
;
A
#
# COMPACT_ATOMS: atom_id res chain seq x y z
N MET A 1 2.07 8.63 -12.26
CA MET A 1 0.74 7.99 -12.10
C MET A 1 0.22 8.21 -10.68
N ARG A 2 -1.11 8.24 -10.49
CA ARG A 2 -1.72 8.33 -9.15
C ARG A 2 -1.54 7.02 -8.37
N ILE A 3 -1.09 7.10 -7.13
CA ILE A 3 -0.88 5.93 -6.26
C ILE A 3 -1.48 6.26 -4.89
N VAL A 4 -2.37 5.43 -4.37
CA VAL A 4 -2.82 5.58 -2.98
C VAL A 4 -1.82 4.88 -2.06
N ILE A 5 -1.39 5.54 -0.98
CA ILE A 5 -0.43 4.97 -0.03
C ILE A 5 -0.91 5.13 1.40
N GLY A 6 -0.83 4.05 2.17
CA GLY A 6 -1.24 4.02 3.57
C GLY A 6 -0.27 3.21 4.43
N SER A 7 -0.34 3.42 5.73
CA SER A 7 0.37 2.62 6.71
C SER A 7 -0.34 2.57 8.05
N ASP A 8 -0.04 1.54 8.84
CA ASP A 8 -0.22 1.64 10.29
C ASP A 8 0.93 2.45 10.92
N HIS A 9 0.93 2.51 12.24
CA HIS A 9 1.94 3.21 13.04
C HIS A 9 3.36 2.67 12.85
N GLY A 10 3.52 1.38 12.53
CA GLY A 10 4.81 0.76 12.24
C GLY A 10 5.40 1.21 10.90
N GLY A 11 4.57 1.65 9.96
CA GLY A 11 5.00 2.02 8.60
C GLY A 11 5.23 3.52 8.35
N VAL A 12 4.92 4.41 9.30
CA VAL A 12 4.87 5.88 9.07
C VAL A 12 6.17 6.45 8.52
N GLN A 13 7.31 6.07 9.09
CA GLN A 13 8.61 6.58 8.66
C GLN A 13 8.94 6.13 7.23
N LEU A 14 8.76 4.83 6.93
CA LEU A 14 9.00 4.28 5.60
C LEU A 14 8.06 4.89 4.56
N LYS A 15 6.78 5.08 4.91
CA LYS A 15 5.80 5.73 4.05
C LYS A 15 6.22 7.13 3.65
N ALA A 16 6.68 7.95 4.61
CA ALA A 16 7.10 9.32 4.34
C ALA A 16 8.29 9.38 3.35
N GLU A 17 9.25 8.46 3.49
CA GLU A 17 10.37 8.36 2.54
C GLU A 17 9.91 7.85 1.16
N LEU A 18 9.00 6.87 1.12
CA LEU A 18 8.45 6.37 -0.13
C LEU A 18 7.61 7.40 -0.87
N VAL A 19 6.84 8.24 -0.17
CA VAL A 19 6.11 9.36 -0.80
C VAL A 19 7.09 10.29 -1.53
N LYS A 20 8.18 10.71 -0.89
CA LYS A 20 9.22 11.55 -1.53
C LYS A 20 9.84 10.86 -2.73
N TYR A 21 10.16 9.58 -2.60
CA TYR A 21 10.75 8.79 -3.67
C TYR A 21 9.81 8.65 -4.88
N LEU A 22 8.54 8.35 -4.65
CA LEU A 22 7.52 8.26 -5.71
C LEU A 22 7.34 9.60 -6.43
N VAL A 23 7.32 10.72 -5.70
CA VAL A 23 7.30 12.06 -6.31
C VAL A 23 8.54 12.28 -7.19
N SER A 24 9.73 11.88 -6.72
CA SER A 24 10.97 12.03 -7.51
C SER A 24 10.96 11.23 -8.81
N LEU A 25 10.16 10.17 -8.89
CA LEU A 25 9.95 9.33 -10.08
C LEU A 25 8.80 9.85 -10.98
N GLY A 26 8.17 10.98 -10.64
CA GLY A 26 7.05 11.55 -11.41
C GLY A 26 5.68 10.91 -11.13
N HIS A 27 5.52 10.24 -9.99
CA HIS A 27 4.23 9.77 -9.52
C HIS A 27 3.52 10.82 -8.64
N GLU A 28 2.21 10.61 -8.46
CA GLU A 28 1.34 11.42 -7.63
C GLU A 28 0.83 10.56 -6.46
N PRO A 29 1.66 10.31 -5.44
CA PRO A 29 1.22 9.56 -4.26
C PRO A 29 0.22 10.36 -3.43
N ILE A 30 -0.88 9.74 -3.03
CA ILE A 30 -1.88 10.26 -2.10
C ILE A 30 -1.76 9.48 -0.80
N ASP A 31 -1.22 10.14 0.22
CA ASP A 31 -1.05 9.59 1.56
C ASP A 31 -2.36 9.73 2.35
N ILE A 32 -2.96 8.59 2.71
CA ILE A 32 -4.23 8.52 3.45
C ILE A 32 -4.06 8.19 4.94
N GLY A 33 -2.82 8.27 5.44
CA GLY A 33 -2.50 8.04 6.85
C GLY A 33 -2.02 6.62 7.16
N THR A 34 -1.74 6.30 8.41
CA THR A 34 -1.74 7.22 9.57
C THR A 34 -0.62 8.27 9.48
N HIS A 35 -0.76 9.41 10.16
CA HIS A 35 0.19 10.53 10.06
C HIS A 35 1.10 10.69 11.27
N GLY A 36 1.03 9.76 12.22
CA GLY A 36 1.80 9.84 13.47
C GLY A 36 2.10 8.46 14.06
N PRO A 37 2.99 8.42 15.06
CA PRO A 37 3.49 7.18 15.65
C PRO A 37 2.50 6.53 16.62
N GLU A 38 1.34 7.15 16.86
CA GLU A 38 0.32 6.65 17.77
C GLU A 38 -0.20 5.30 17.27
N ALA A 39 -0.36 4.35 18.20
CA ALA A 39 -0.89 3.03 17.87
C ALA A 39 -2.26 3.15 17.19
N VAL A 40 -2.36 2.51 16.04
CA VAL A 40 -3.57 2.41 15.21
C VAL A 40 -3.66 1.02 14.58
N ASP A 41 -4.83 0.67 14.08
CA ASP A 41 -5.10 -0.64 13.52
C ASP A 41 -4.87 -0.67 12.01
N TYR A 42 -3.96 -1.53 11.55
CA TYR A 42 -3.66 -1.70 10.13
C TYR A 42 -4.87 -2.03 9.22
N PRO A 43 -5.93 -2.76 9.67
CA PRO A 43 -7.06 -3.07 8.80
C PRO A 43 -7.77 -1.82 8.26
N ASP A 44 -7.84 -0.74 9.03
CA ASP A 44 -8.51 0.50 8.60
C ASP A 44 -7.81 1.09 7.38
N PHE A 45 -6.49 1.23 7.44
CA PHE A 45 -5.67 1.79 6.36
C PHE A 45 -5.58 0.83 5.17
N ALA A 46 -5.43 -0.48 5.42
CA ALA A 46 -5.42 -1.48 4.37
C ALA A 46 -6.75 -1.50 3.60
N PHE A 47 -7.90 -1.37 4.30
CA PHE A 47 -9.21 -1.27 3.68
C PHE A 47 -9.35 0.00 2.84
N MET A 48 -8.90 1.15 3.33
CA MET A 48 -8.94 2.40 2.56
C MET A 48 -8.06 2.34 1.30
N VAL A 49 -6.81 1.86 1.39
CA VAL A 49 -5.92 1.66 0.23
C VAL A 49 -6.55 0.70 -0.77
N ALA A 50 -6.99 -0.46 -0.31
CA ALA A 50 -7.57 -1.48 -1.17
C ALA A 50 -8.89 -1.04 -1.80
N GLY A 51 -9.74 -0.31 -1.08
CA GLY A 51 -11.02 0.20 -1.58
C GLY A 51 -10.85 1.23 -2.69
N ALA A 52 -9.88 2.13 -2.53
CA ALA A 52 -9.49 3.09 -3.56
C ALA A 52 -9.00 2.41 -4.85
N VAL A 53 -8.31 1.26 -4.74
CA VAL A 53 -7.92 0.45 -5.91
C VAL A 53 -9.10 -0.33 -6.49
N ALA A 54 -9.90 -0.98 -5.63
CA ALA A 54 -11.04 -1.82 -6.03
C ALA A 54 -12.10 -1.04 -6.82
N THR A 55 -12.31 0.22 -6.45
CA THR A 55 -13.26 1.13 -7.11
C THR A 55 -12.72 1.74 -8.41
N GLY A 56 -11.43 1.56 -8.71
CA GLY A 56 -10.77 2.18 -9.87
C GLY A 56 -10.45 3.65 -9.69
N GLU A 57 -10.67 4.24 -8.51
CA GLU A 57 -10.28 5.63 -8.20
C GLU A 57 -8.76 5.80 -8.32
N PHE A 58 -8.02 4.77 -7.94
CA PHE A 58 -6.57 4.68 -8.07
C PHE A 58 -6.16 3.43 -8.85
N PRO A 59 -5.21 3.55 -9.79
CA PRO A 59 -4.75 2.40 -10.57
C PRO A 59 -3.92 1.40 -9.73
N ARG A 60 -3.25 1.86 -8.66
CA ARG A 60 -2.37 1.06 -7.80
C ARG A 60 -2.36 1.61 -6.38
N GLY A 61 -2.06 0.74 -5.41
CA GLY A 61 -1.94 1.10 -4.00
C GLY A 61 -0.69 0.49 -3.34
N ILE A 62 -0.18 1.15 -2.31
CA ILE A 62 0.92 0.66 -1.46
C ILE A 62 0.45 0.71 -0.01
N MET A 63 0.57 -0.40 0.72
CA MET A 63 0.23 -0.49 2.13
C MET A 63 1.43 -1.00 2.93
N ILE A 64 1.72 -0.35 4.05
CA ILE A 64 2.90 -0.62 4.88
C ILE A 64 2.43 -0.88 6.31
N ASP A 65 2.81 -2.02 6.87
CA ASP A 65 2.70 -2.29 8.30
C ASP A 65 4.01 -2.95 8.79
N GLY A 66 4.09 -3.35 10.06
CA GLY A 66 5.30 -3.97 10.62
C GLY A 66 5.83 -5.20 9.87
N ALA A 67 4.97 -6.01 9.24
CA ALA A 67 5.37 -7.22 8.50
C ALA A 67 4.76 -7.33 7.08
N GLY A 68 3.79 -6.48 6.76
CA GLY A 68 2.93 -6.46 5.58
C GLY A 68 1.92 -7.62 5.47
N ILE A 69 2.02 -8.65 6.33
CA ILE A 69 1.17 -9.84 6.27
C ILE A 69 -0.29 -9.47 6.54
N GLY A 70 -0.57 -8.82 7.67
CA GLY A 70 -1.93 -8.47 8.09
C GLY A 70 -2.63 -7.57 7.07
N SER A 71 -1.95 -6.52 6.64
CA SER A 71 -2.49 -5.62 5.61
C SER A 71 -2.76 -6.32 4.29
N SER A 72 -1.86 -7.20 3.83
CA SER A 72 -2.09 -7.95 2.58
C SER A 72 -3.29 -8.89 2.68
N MET A 73 -3.52 -9.49 3.86
CA MET A 73 -4.70 -10.32 4.09
C MET A 73 -5.99 -9.50 4.02
N VAL A 74 -6.03 -8.31 4.63
CA VAL A 74 -7.20 -7.41 4.60
C VAL A 74 -7.47 -6.92 3.18
N ALA A 75 -6.45 -6.42 2.49
CA ALA A 75 -6.59 -5.90 1.13
C ALA A 75 -7.13 -6.96 0.17
N ASN A 76 -6.66 -8.20 0.26
CA ASN A 76 -7.13 -9.33 -0.56
C ASN A 76 -8.55 -9.81 -0.21
N LYS A 77 -9.21 -9.28 0.84
CA LYS A 77 -10.65 -9.52 1.07
C LYS A 77 -11.53 -8.69 0.15
N LEU A 78 -11.01 -7.61 -0.44
CA LEU A 78 -11.79 -6.76 -1.34
C LEU A 78 -11.81 -7.35 -2.75
N PRO A 79 -13.00 -7.62 -3.33
CA PRO A 79 -13.10 -8.09 -4.69
C PRO A 79 -12.41 -7.15 -5.68
N GLY A 80 -11.60 -7.71 -6.58
CA GLY A 80 -10.86 -6.96 -7.60
C GLY A 80 -9.45 -6.54 -7.18
N VAL A 81 -9.06 -6.71 -5.91
CA VAL A 81 -7.72 -6.41 -5.41
C VAL A 81 -6.83 -7.65 -5.44
N ARG A 82 -5.55 -7.47 -5.82
CA ARG A 82 -4.51 -8.50 -5.77
C ARG A 82 -3.30 -7.94 -5.03
N ALA A 83 -3.39 -7.86 -3.71
CA ALA A 83 -2.30 -7.33 -2.90
C ALA A 83 -1.19 -8.37 -2.71
N ALA A 84 0.03 -8.03 -3.12
CA ALA A 84 1.20 -8.87 -2.94
C ALA A 84 2.08 -8.33 -1.81
N LEU A 85 2.37 -9.19 -0.83
CA LEU A 85 3.44 -8.93 0.13
C LEU A 85 4.79 -9.14 -0.57
N ALA A 86 5.51 -8.05 -0.82
CA ALA A 86 6.81 -8.07 -1.47
C ALA A 86 7.89 -7.51 -0.53
N ASN A 87 8.63 -8.42 0.10
CA ASN A 87 9.77 -8.10 0.97
C ASN A 87 11.13 -8.23 0.26
N ASP A 88 11.13 -8.63 -1.01
CA ASP A 88 12.31 -8.68 -1.86
C ASP A 88 11.97 -8.30 -3.32
N LEU A 89 13.01 -8.08 -4.12
CA LEU A 89 12.87 -7.68 -5.52
C LEU A 89 12.27 -8.77 -6.41
N TYR A 90 12.47 -10.05 -6.06
CA TYR A 90 11.95 -11.16 -6.84
C TYR A 90 10.43 -11.27 -6.68
N ALA A 91 9.94 -11.25 -5.44
CA ALA A 91 8.52 -11.22 -5.10
C ALA A 91 7.83 -10.00 -5.71
N ALA A 92 8.45 -8.81 -5.65
CA ALA A 92 7.92 -7.61 -6.27
C ALA A 92 7.75 -7.78 -7.80
N ARG A 93 8.78 -8.25 -8.50
CA ARG A 93 8.71 -8.49 -9.96
C ARG A 93 7.68 -9.56 -10.33
N ASN A 94 7.73 -10.71 -9.67
CA ASN A 94 6.82 -11.83 -9.92
C ASN A 94 5.35 -11.44 -9.64
N SER A 95 5.09 -10.62 -8.60
CA SER A 95 3.75 -10.12 -8.32
C SER A 95 3.17 -9.33 -9.49
N ARG A 96 4.01 -8.53 -10.14
CA ARG A 96 3.63 -7.71 -11.28
C ARG A 96 3.50 -8.49 -12.58
N GLU A 97 4.51 -9.30 -12.89
CA GLU A 97 4.59 -10.01 -14.18
C GLU A 97 3.55 -11.13 -14.28
N HIS A 98 3.26 -11.83 -13.18
CA HIS A 98 2.40 -13.03 -13.21
C HIS A 98 1.02 -12.84 -12.57
N ASN A 99 0.90 -11.94 -11.60
CA ASN A 99 -0.33 -11.81 -10.81
C ASN A 99 -1.06 -10.48 -11.05
N ASP A 100 -0.49 -9.61 -11.86
CA ASP A 100 -1.00 -8.26 -12.07
C ASP A 100 -1.35 -7.53 -10.75
N ALA A 101 -0.52 -7.65 -9.72
CA ALA A 101 -0.68 -6.98 -8.43
C ALA A 101 -0.65 -5.44 -8.50
#